data_AF-A0A0R3QIQ8-F1
#
_entry.id   AF-A0A0R3QIQ8-F1
#
_cell.length_a   1.000
_cell.length_b   1.000
_cell.length_c   1.000
_cell.angle_alpha   90.00
_cell.angle_beta   90.00
_cell.angle_gamma   90.00
#
_symmetry.space_group_name_H-M   'P 1'
#
loop_
_entity.id
_entity.type
_entity.pdbx_description
1 polymer ?
#
loop_
_entity_poly.entity_id
_entity_poly.type
_entity_poly.pdbx_seq_one_letter_code
_entity_poly.pdbx_strand_id
1 'polypeptide(L)'
;FQDDIGWENIQLTVVRPTDPSVDGVCKNLSPSDDFLTAKFHPNSGYVEVVPDVCLEADVPYEILVQMGEKRTKVSDRTATVLIDSIVLVPPTEELFISQGISADNHHRVEYERSQCRTQQLSLTPISDLPDVCVRYICPVAAMLLNRSLECECDATGSRSGICSGKGGQCDCKPNVIGRRLNCLLSLFIVYCF
;
A
#
# COMPACT_ATOMS: atom_id res chain seq x y z
N PHE A 1 -13.08 -11.97 7.86
CA PHE A 1 -13.04 -13.26 7.15
C PHE A 1 -11.58 -13.55 6.91
N GLN A 2 -11.01 -14.55 7.56
CA GLN A 2 -9.61 -14.91 7.41
C GLN A 2 -9.58 -16.25 6.68
N ASP A 3 -8.87 -16.31 5.54
CA ASP A 3 -8.80 -17.53 4.72
C ASP A 3 -7.64 -18.40 5.22
N ASP A 4 -7.96 -19.57 5.76
CA ASP A 4 -7.00 -20.50 6.36
C ASP A 4 -6.25 -21.35 5.33
N ILE A 5 -6.58 -21.20 4.03
CA ILE A 5 -6.11 -22.09 2.96
C ILE A 5 -5.18 -21.33 2.00
N GLY A 6 -5.57 -20.13 1.58
CA GLY A 6 -4.81 -19.31 0.65
C GLY A 6 -5.02 -19.69 -0.82
N TRP A 7 -4.31 -18.95 -1.69
CA TRP A 7 -4.45 -19.00 -3.14
C TRP A 7 -3.08 -19.08 -3.82
N GLU A 8 -3.00 -19.82 -4.93
CA GLU A 8 -1.82 -19.97 -5.77
C GLU A 8 -2.09 -19.49 -7.20
N ASN A 9 -1.01 -19.15 -7.92
CA ASN A 9 -1.05 -18.73 -9.32
C ASN A 9 -1.92 -17.49 -9.57
N ILE A 10 -1.91 -16.52 -8.66
CA ILE A 10 -2.57 -15.23 -8.89
C ILE A 10 -1.68 -14.46 -9.86
N GLN A 11 -2.22 -14.11 -11.02
CA GLN A 11 -1.47 -13.40 -12.05
C GLN A 11 -1.84 -11.92 -12.00
N LEU A 12 -0.82 -11.07 -12.00
CA LEU A 12 -0.99 -9.64 -12.15
C LEU A 12 -0.32 -9.21 -13.46
N THR A 13 -1.03 -8.42 -14.25
CA THR A 13 -0.52 -7.88 -15.51
C THR A 13 -0.65 -6.37 -15.50
N VAL A 14 0.47 -5.70 -15.74
CA VAL A 14 0.52 -4.25 -15.90
C VAL A 14 0.28 -3.95 -17.38
N VAL A 15 -0.86 -3.34 -17.70
CA VAL A 15 -1.18 -2.94 -19.07
C VAL A 15 -0.78 -1.49 -19.24
N ARG A 16 0.23 -1.26 -20.06
CA ARG A 16 0.76 0.07 -20.40
C ARG A 16 0.02 0.63 -21.62
N PRO A 17 -0.39 1.91 -21.63
CA PRO A 17 -1.05 2.52 -22.78
C PRO A 17 -0.09 2.72 -23.96
N THR A 18 1.20 2.93 -23.67
CA THR A 18 2.27 3.09 -24.65
C THR A 18 3.56 2.47 -24.11
N ASP A 19 4.53 2.25 -25.00
CA ASP A 19 5.88 1.86 -24.60
C ASP A 19 6.50 2.92 -23.68
N PRO A 20 7.34 2.52 -22.69
CA PRO A 20 8.04 3.46 -21.83
C PRO A 20 8.87 4.48 -22.62
N SER A 21 8.95 5.71 -22.11
CA SER A 21 9.76 6.75 -22.73
C SER A 21 11.24 6.35 -22.75
N VAL A 22 11.94 6.64 -23.85
CA VAL A 22 13.39 6.37 -23.99
C VAL A 22 14.21 7.17 -22.96
N ASP A 23 13.70 8.32 -22.54
CA ASP A 23 14.30 9.18 -21.50
C ASP A 23 13.71 8.92 -20.10
N GLY A 24 12.74 8.01 -20.00
CA GLY A 24 12.04 7.67 -18.77
C GLY A 24 12.86 6.83 -17.80
N VAL A 25 12.40 6.78 -16.54
CA VAL A 25 13.02 5.93 -15.51
C VAL A 25 12.79 4.45 -15.80
N CYS A 26 11.69 4.12 -16.51
CA CYS A 26 11.33 2.76 -16.86
C CYS A 26 11.80 2.32 -18.26
N LYS A 27 12.73 3.05 -18.88
CA LYS A 27 13.21 2.80 -20.26
C LYS A 27 13.82 1.42 -20.52
N ASN A 28 14.33 0.76 -19.48
CA ASN A 28 15.03 -0.53 -19.58
C ASN A 28 14.12 -1.73 -19.29
N LEU A 29 12.80 -1.53 -19.18
CA LEU A 29 11.87 -2.61 -18.89
C LEU A 29 11.77 -3.62 -20.04
N SER A 30 11.72 -4.90 -19.68
CA SER A 30 11.33 -5.98 -20.57
C SER A 30 9.81 -6.20 -20.48
N PRO A 31 9.13 -6.61 -21.57
CA PRO A 31 7.71 -6.99 -21.52
C PRO A 31 7.41 -8.07 -20.48
N SER A 32 8.38 -8.92 -20.13
CA SER A 32 8.23 -9.92 -19.07
C SER A 32 8.02 -9.32 -17.68
N ASP A 33 8.53 -8.10 -17.45
CA ASP A 33 8.52 -7.45 -16.14
C ASP A 33 7.12 -6.95 -15.76
N ASP A 34 6.22 -6.86 -16.75
CA ASP A 34 4.81 -6.52 -16.57
C ASP A 34 3.94 -7.73 -16.19
N PHE A 35 4.49 -8.95 -16.17
CA PHE A 35 3.79 -10.18 -15.79
C PHE A 35 4.29 -10.72 -14.46
N LEU A 36 3.47 -10.57 -13.41
CA LEU A 36 3.82 -10.96 -12.05
C LEU A 36 2.96 -12.13 -11.59
N THR A 37 3.49 -12.91 -10.66
CA THR A 37 2.75 -13.97 -9.99
C THR A 37 2.82 -13.79 -8.48
N ALA A 38 1.67 -13.81 -7.84
CA ALA A 38 1.52 -13.72 -6.40
C ALA A 38 0.85 -14.97 -5.82
N LYS A 39 0.95 -15.12 -4.50
CA LYS A 39 0.29 -16.17 -3.73
C LYS A 39 -0.28 -15.56 -2.46
N PHE A 40 -1.54 -15.84 -2.16
CA PHE A 40 -2.11 -15.45 -0.87
C PHE A 40 -1.83 -16.56 0.14
N HIS A 41 -1.06 -16.22 1.17
CA HIS A 41 -0.77 -17.16 2.25
C HIS A 41 -1.97 -17.30 3.18
N PRO A 42 -2.16 -18.50 3.78
CA PRO A 42 -3.09 -18.69 4.88
C PRO A 42 -2.93 -17.61 5.94
N ASN A 43 -4.05 -17.11 6.45
CA ASN A 43 -4.08 -16.12 7.54
C ASN A 43 -3.38 -14.79 7.26
N SER A 44 -3.01 -14.49 6.01
CA SER A 44 -2.41 -13.21 5.65
C SER A 44 -3.47 -12.14 5.38
N GLY A 45 -3.26 -10.93 5.90
CA GLY A 45 -4.13 -9.78 5.64
C GLY A 45 -3.76 -9.00 4.37
N TYR A 46 -2.55 -9.18 3.86
CA TYR A 46 -2.04 -8.55 2.64
C TYR A 46 -1.04 -9.47 1.93
N VAL A 47 -0.65 -9.11 0.71
CA VAL A 47 0.49 -9.70 0.02
C VAL A 47 1.31 -8.59 -0.63
N GLU A 48 2.62 -8.69 -0.57
CA GLU A 48 3.52 -7.90 -1.39
C GLU A 48 3.86 -8.70 -2.64
N VAL A 49 3.67 -8.09 -3.81
CA VAL A 49 3.99 -8.70 -5.10
C VAL A 49 5.44 -8.40 -5.42
N VAL A 50 6.20 -9.44 -5.77
CA VAL A 50 7.63 -9.35 -6.08
C VAL A 50 7.87 -10.07 -7.42
N PRO A 51 8.71 -9.53 -8.33
CA PRO A 51 9.49 -8.29 -8.20
C PRO A 51 8.64 -7.01 -8.27
N ASP A 52 9.27 -5.88 -7.91
CA ASP A 52 8.65 -4.56 -7.97
C ASP A 52 8.33 -4.14 -9.43
N VAL A 53 7.35 -3.26 -9.58
CA VAL A 53 6.93 -2.72 -10.88
C VAL A 53 7.42 -1.29 -11.03
N CYS A 54 8.08 -1.00 -12.15
CA CYS A 54 8.42 0.38 -12.52
C CYS A 54 7.22 1.06 -13.18
N LEU A 55 6.75 2.16 -12.59
CA LEU A 55 5.66 3.00 -13.08
C LEU A 55 6.14 4.45 -13.19
N GLU A 56 5.57 5.21 -14.13
CA GLU A 56 5.89 6.61 -14.37
C GLU A 56 4.71 7.51 -13.99
N ALA A 57 5.01 8.74 -13.56
CA ALA A 57 3.99 9.72 -13.22
C ALA A 57 3.13 10.08 -14.44
N ASP A 58 1.86 10.40 -14.18
CA ASP A 58 0.89 10.86 -15.19
C ASP A 58 0.60 9.87 -16.33
N VAL A 59 0.93 8.59 -16.16
CA VAL A 59 0.59 7.51 -17.10
C VAL A 59 -0.60 6.69 -16.57
N PRO A 60 -1.69 6.54 -17.33
CA PRO A 60 -2.86 5.78 -16.90
C PRO A 60 -2.65 4.27 -17.16
N TYR A 61 -2.10 3.56 -16.18
CA TYR A 61 -1.94 2.11 -16.24
C TYR A 61 -3.24 1.38 -15.87
N GLU A 62 -3.48 0.22 -16.49
CA GLU A 62 -4.48 -0.74 -16.01
C GLU A 62 -3.78 -1.92 -15.35
N ILE A 63 -4.23 -2.31 -14.15
CA ILE A 63 -3.71 -3.49 -13.45
C ILE A 63 -4.75 -4.60 -13.52
N LEU A 64 -4.47 -5.63 -14.33
CA LEU A 64 -5.32 -6.80 -14.46
C LEU A 64 -4.90 -7.84 -13.42
N VAL A 65 -5.84 -8.23 -12.54
CA VAL A 65 -5.63 -9.30 -11.56
C VAL A 65 -6.48 -10.50 -11.93
N GLN A 66 -5.83 -11.62 -12.22
CA GLN A 66 -6.48 -12.89 -12.51
C GLN A 66 -6.26 -13.85 -11.35
N MET A 67 -7.35 -14.25 -10.71
CA MET A 67 -7.32 -15.18 -9.59
C MET A 67 -7.01 -16.59 -10.09
N GLY A 68 -6.00 -17.22 -9.51
CA GLY A 68 -5.63 -18.60 -9.78
C GLY A 68 -6.45 -19.60 -8.95
N GLU A 69 -5.78 -20.62 -8.43
CA GLU A 69 -6.41 -21.74 -7.75
C GLU A 69 -6.39 -21.57 -6.23
N LYS A 70 -7.50 -21.96 -5.57
CA LYS A 70 -7.49 -22.12 -4.10
C LYS A 70 -6.63 -23.33 -3.73
N ARG A 71 -5.85 -23.23 -2.66
CA ARG A 71 -4.89 -24.29 -2.23
C ARG A 71 -5.53 -25.54 -1.61
N THR A 72 -6.70 -25.93 -2.08
CA THR A 72 -7.44 -27.14 -1.67
C THR A 72 -7.03 -28.38 -2.45
N LYS A 73 -6.20 -28.24 -3.51
CA LYS A 73 -5.87 -29.29 -4.51
C LYS A 73 -7.10 -29.87 -5.23
N VAL A 74 -8.26 -29.26 -5.05
CA VAL A 74 -9.53 -29.62 -5.69
C VAL A 74 -9.97 -28.38 -6.45
N SER A 75 -10.19 -28.51 -7.76
CA SER A 75 -10.69 -27.41 -8.58
C SER A 75 -12.11 -27.06 -8.15
N ASP A 76 -12.24 -25.97 -7.40
CA ASP A 76 -13.52 -25.45 -6.92
C ASP A 76 -13.80 -24.09 -7.58
N ARG A 77 -14.68 -24.10 -8.58
CA ARG A 77 -15.09 -22.87 -9.30
C ARG A 77 -16.01 -21.97 -8.47
N THR A 78 -16.45 -22.41 -7.30
CA THR A 78 -17.27 -21.61 -6.37
C THR A 78 -16.44 -20.88 -5.33
N ALA A 79 -15.12 -21.10 -5.31
CA ALA A 79 -14.22 -20.40 -4.41
C ALA A 79 -14.24 -18.90 -4.68
N THR A 80 -14.47 -18.11 -3.62
CA THR A 80 -14.49 -16.65 -3.68
C THR A 80 -13.41 -16.07 -2.77
N VAL A 81 -12.82 -14.95 -3.19
CA VAL A 81 -11.93 -14.13 -2.38
C VAL A 81 -12.48 -12.70 -2.32
N LEU A 82 -12.24 -12.00 -1.21
CA LEU A 82 -12.53 -10.58 -1.08
C LEU A 82 -11.22 -9.81 -1.16
N ILE A 83 -11.17 -8.85 -2.08
CA ILE A 83 -10.05 -7.91 -2.21
C ILE A 83 -10.60 -6.56 -1.77
N ASP A 84 -9.95 -5.96 -0.77
CA ASP A 84 -10.35 -4.64 -0.26
C ASP A 84 -9.74 -3.53 -1.13
N SER A 85 -8.42 -3.55 -1.27
CA SER A 85 -7.68 -2.55 -2.04
C SER A 85 -6.42 -3.12 -2.68
N ILE A 86 -5.99 -2.49 -3.77
CA ILE A 86 -4.65 -2.63 -4.33
C ILE A 86 -3.92 -1.31 -4.05
N VAL A 87 -2.70 -1.41 -3.52
CA VAL A 87 -1.94 -0.26 -3.05
C VAL A 87 -0.58 -0.28 -3.71
N LEU A 88 -0.16 0.88 -4.23
CA LEU A 88 1.21 1.08 -4.69
C LEU A 88 2.05 1.51 -3.50
N VAL A 89 3.06 0.71 -3.17
CA VAL A 89 3.96 0.98 -2.06
C VAL A 89 5.39 0.99 -2.60
N PRO A 90 6.11 2.12 -2.50
CA PRO A 90 7.48 2.21 -2.98
C PRO A 90 8.40 1.26 -2.20
N PRO A 91 9.48 0.75 -2.83
CA PRO A 91 10.54 0.02 -2.14
C PRO A 91 11.18 0.88 -1.05
N THR A 92 11.66 0.26 0.03
CA THR A 92 12.27 1.02 1.14
C THR A 92 13.59 1.66 0.72
N GLU A 93 14.25 1.07 -0.26
CA GLU A 93 15.48 1.47 -0.92
C GLU A 93 15.32 2.79 -1.68
N GLU A 94 14.11 3.06 -2.18
CA GLU A 94 13.79 4.29 -2.89
C GLU A 94 13.39 5.43 -1.95
N LEU A 95 13.17 5.16 -0.66
CA LEU A 95 12.81 6.16 0.34
C LEU A 95 14.04 6.89 0.88
N PHE A 96 13.84 8.11 1.39
CA PHE A 96 14.88 8.91 2.06
C PHE A 96 15.52 8.18 3.25
N ILE A 97 14.81 7.21 3.83
CA ILE A 97 15.27 6.33 4.90
C ILE A 97 16.55 5.59 4.49
N SER A 98 16.64 5.23 3.20
CA SER A 98 17.77 4.54 2.57
C SER A 98 18.68 5.51 1.80
N GLN A 99 18.16 6.67 1.37
CA GLN A 99 18.91 7.68 0.61
C GLN A 99 19.49 8.76 1.56
N GLY A 100 20.63 8.45 2.20
CA GLY A 100 21.38 9.38 3.04
C GLY A 100 22.67 9.89 2.37
N ILE A 101 22.90 11.22 2.41
CA ILE A 101 24.13 11.91 1.93
C ILE A 101 25.36 11.56 2.79
N SER A 102 25.16 11.00 3.97
CA SER A 102 26.20 10.49 4.86
C SER A 102 25.97 9.00 5.13
N ALA A 103 27.05 8.22 5.17
CA ALA A 103 27.08 6.77 5.42
C ALA A 103 26.52 6.32 6.79
N ASP A 104 25.73 7.15 7.46
CA ASP A 104 25.04 6.78 8.69
C ASP A 104 23.72 6.10 8.34
N ASN A 105 23.79 4.78 8.16
CA ASN A 105 22.67 3.89 7.87
C ASN A 105 21.69 3.74 9.07
N HIS A 106 21.77 4.65 10.05
CA HIS A 106 21.01 4.60 11.30
C HIS A 106 19.50 4.58 11.04
N HIS A 107 18.99 5.44 10.15
CA HIS A 107 17.56 5.51 9.84
C HIS A 107 17.02 4.20 9.26
N ARG A 108 17.73 3.62 8.27
CA ARG A 108 17.35 2.32 7.69
C ARG A 108 17.39 1.21 8.73
N VAL A 109 18.46 1.11 9.52
CA VAL A 109 18.58 0.09 10.57
C VAL A 109 17.45 0.21 11.59
N GLU A 110 17.13 1.43 12.02
CA GLU A 110 16.07 1.69 13.00
C GLU A 110 14.68 1.33 12.45
N TYR A 111 14.42 1.69 11.19
CA TYR A 111 13.17 1.42 10.47
C TYR A 111 12.95 -0.09 10.26
N GLU A 112 13.99 -0.80 9.81
CA GLU A 112 13.96 -2.26 9.62
C GLU A 112 13.84 -2.98 10.95
N ARG A 113 14.62 -2.58 11.96
CA ARG A 113 14.59 -3.19 13.29
C ARG A 113 13.22 -3.07 13.95
N SER A 114 12.54 -1.95 13.74
CA SER A 114 11.19 -1.71 14.27
C SER A 114 10.08 -2.24 13.36
N GLN A 115 10.43 -2.90 12.24
CA GLN A 115 9.51 -3.49 11.27
C GLN A 115 8.46 -2.49 10.77
N CYS A 116 8.83 -1.23 10.59
CA CYS A 116 7.86 -0.18 10.31
C CYS A 116 7.09 -0.41 9.01
N ARG A 117 7.73 -0.96 7.97
CA ARG A 117 7.05 -1.38 6.73
C ARG A 117 5.95 -2.41 7.00
N THR A 118 6.26 -3.49 7.73
CA THR A 118 5.29 -4.53 8.06
C THR A 118 4.13 -3.97 8.86
N GLN A 119 4.40 -3.14 9.86
CA GLN A 119 3.38 -2.50 10.69
C GLN A 119 2.46 -1.60 9.83
N GLN A 120 3.03 -0.86 8.89
CA GLN A 120 2.27 -0.02 7.96
C GLN A 120 1.42 -0.85 7.00
N LEU A 121 1.97 -1.90 6.39
CA LEU A 121 1.24 -2.76 5.45
C LEU A 121 0.18 -3.62 6.14
N SER A 122 0.36 -3.92 7.43
CA SER A 122 -0.64 -4.60 8.27
C SER A 122 -1.73 -3.65 8.76
N LEU A 123 -1.67 -2.35 8.42
CA LEU A 123 -2.60 -1.32 8.87
C LEU A 123 -2.71 -1.24 10.39
N THR A 124 -1.57 -1.39 11.08
CA THR A 124 -1.52 -1.25 12.53
C THR A 124 -1.98 0.16 12.92
N PRO A 125 -2.95 0.29 13.86
CA PRO A 125 -3.41 1.59 14.32
C PRO A 125 -2.27 2.45 14.84
N ILE A 126 -2.31 3.77 14.57
CA ILE A 126 -1.25 4.70 15.00
C ILE A 126 -1.02 4.66 16.52
N SER A 127 -2.06 4.40 17.32
CA SER A 127 -1.96 4.23 18.77
C SER A 127 -1.08 3.06 19.21
N ASP A 128 -0.96 2.05 18.34
CA ASP A 128 -0.29 0.79 18.61
C ASP A 128 1.07 0.71 17.89
N LEU A 129 1.40 1.72 17.07
CA LEU A 129 2.68 1.81 16.38
C LEU A 129 3.80 2.22 17.34
N PRO A 130 5.02 1.66 17.18
CA PRO A 130 6.20 2.17 17.87
C PRO A 130 6.46 3.64 17.53
N ASP A 131 6.87 4.43 18.53
CA ASP A 131 7.23 5.86 18.35
C ASP A 131 8.24 6.07 17.22
N VAL A 132 9.15 5.12 17.04
CA VAL A 132 10.10 5.08 15.93
C VAL A 132 9.37 5.16 14.59
N CYS A 133 8.41 4.28 14.34
CA CYS A 133 7.67 4.23 13.08
C CYS A 133 6.81 5.49 12.88
N VAL A 134 6.23 6.01 13.96
CA VAL A 134 5.44 7.25 13.92
C VAL A 134 6.28 8.45 13.44
N ARG A 135 7.59 8.47 13.71
CA ARG A 135 8.50 9.54 13.23
C ARG A 135 8.74 9.49 11.72
N TYR A 136 8.66 8.31 11.10
CA TYR A 136 8.89 8.13 9.66
C TYR A 136 7.64 8.42 8.82
N ILE A 137 6.44 8.44 9.40
CA ILE A 137 5.17 8.68 8.68
C ILE A 137 5.24 9.97 7.83
N CYS A 138 5.60 11.10 8.46
CA CYS A 138 5.56 12.38 7.79
C CYS A 138 6.64 12.58 6.74
N PRO A 139 7.93 12.29 7.01
CA PRO A 139 8.96 12.45 6.01
C PRO A 139 8.78 11.50 4.80
N VAL A 140 8.27 10.26 5.02
CA VAL A 140 7.94 9.35 3.91
C VAL A 140 6.80 9.94 3.08
N ALA A 141 5.72 10.38 3.72
CA ALA A 141 4.59 10.99 3.02
C ALA A 141 5.00 12.25 2.24
N ALA A 142 5.86 13.10 2.82
CA ALA A 142 6.36 14.30 2.17
C ALA A 142 7.17 13.99 0.91
N MET A 143 8.03 12.97 0.96
CA MET A 143 8.80 12.52 -0.20
C MET A 143 7.91 12.00 -1.34
N LEU A 144 6.84 11.27 -1.00
CA LEU A 144 5.98 10.64 -2.00
C LEU A 144 4.97 11.60 -2.61
N LEU A 145 4.43 12.51 -1.80
CA LEU A 145 3.31 13.35 -2.23
C LEU A 145 3.78 14.74 -2.66
N ASN A 146 4.96 15.21 -2.21
CA ASN A 146 5.46 16.58 -2.40
C ASN A 146 4.45 17.69 -2.01
N ARG A 147 3.38 17.34 -1.30
CA ARG A 147 2.32 18.22 -0.82
C ARG A 147 1.67 17.63 0.42
N SER A 148 1.11 18.49 1.27
CA SER A 148 0.10 18.07 2.22
C SER A 148 -1.21 17.84 1.49
N LEU A 149 -2.00 16.89 1.97
CA LEU A 149 -3.31 16.58 1.43
C LEU A 149 -4.38 17.04 2.39
N GLU A 150 -5.46 17.60 1.86
CA GLU A 150 -6.53 18.15 2.67
C GLU A 150 -7.33 17.03 3.38
N CYS A 151 -7.88 17.32 4.56
CA CYS A 151 -8.73 16.38 5.28
C CYS A 151 -10.08 16.26 4.57
N GLU A 152 -10.34 15.16 3.89
CA GLU A 152 -11.62 14.88 3.22
C GLU A 152 -12.55 14.02 4.10
N CYS A 153 -12.75 14.42 5.37
CA CYS A 153 -13.65 13.70 6.26
C CYS A 153 -15.12 13.89 5.87
N ASP A 154 -15.87 12.79 5.73
CA ASP A 154 -17.30 12.83 5.39
C ASP A 154 -18.14 13.45 6.52
N ALA A 155 -18.82 14.58 6.24
CA ALA A 155 -19.60 15.31 7.24
C ALA A 155 -20.76 14.50 7.88
N THR A 156 -21.25 13.46 7.20
CA THR A 156 -22.30 12.58 7.75
C THR A 156 -21.69 11.57 8.71
N GLY A 157 -20.52 11.01 8.38
CA GLY A 157 -19.83 9.98 9.16
C GLY A 157 -18.90 10.48 10.26
N SER A 158 -18.27 11.64 10.07
CA SER A 158 -17.32 12.23 11.01
C SER A 158 -17.98 13.24 11.96
N ARG A 159 -17.32 13.47 13.10
CA ARG A 159 -17.67 14.51 14.07
C ARG A 159 -17.17 15.89 13.64
N SER A 160 -16.10 15.94 12.83
CA SER A 160 -15.51 17.17 12.29
C SER A 160 -14.87 16.95 10.93
N GLY A 161 -14.67 18.03 10.17
CA GLY A 161 -13.82 18.05 8.97
C GLY A 161 -12.31 18.02 9.27
N ILE A 162 -11.92 18.12 10.54
CA ILE A 162 -10.54 18.07 10.99
C ILE A 162 -10.12 16.61 11.18
N CYS A 163 -8.98 16.23 10.60
CA CYS A 163 -8.36 14.92 10.72
C CYS A 163 -7.04 14.98 11.49
N SER A 164 -6.55 13.82 11.94
CA SER A 164 -5.25 13.70 12.60
C SER A 164 -4.12 14.13 11.66
N GLY A 165 -3.23 14.99 12.15
CA GLY A 165 -2.03 15.43 11.41
C GLY A 165 -1.07 14.27 11.07
N LYS A 166 -1.18 13.12 11.75
CA LYS A 166 -0.48 11.88 11.39
C LYS A 166 -1.51 10.87 10.89
N GLY A 167 -1.32 10.38 9.67
CA GLY A 167 -2.21 9.41 9.01
C GLY A 167 -3.55 9.92 8.50
N GLY A 168 -3.94 11.18 8.73
CA GLY A 168 -5.18 11.74 8.18
C GLY A 168 -6.47 11.13 8.76
N GLN A 169 -6.39 10.44 9.90
CA GLN A 169 -7.53 9.75 10.49
C GLN A 169 -8.61 10.73 10.97
N CYS A 170 -9.85 10.54 10.49
CA CYS A 170 -11.01 11.31 10.92
C CYS A 170 -11.60 10.78 12.24
N ASP A 171 -12.17 11.67 13.05
CA ASP A 171 -12.91 11.30 14.27
C ASP A 171 -14.36 10.90 13.92
N CYS A 172 -14.66 9.61 14.03
CA CYS A 172 -15.93 9.04 13.56
C CYS A 172 -17.03 9.11 14.64
N LYS A 173 -18.28 9.28 14.21
CA LYS A 173 -19.45 9.17 15.11
C LYS A 173 -19.62 7.71 15.59
N PRO A 174 -20.15 7.49 16.81
CA PRO A 174 -20.37 6.15 17.32
C PRO A 174 -21.35 5.40 16.41
N ASN A 175 -21.11 4.11 16.17
CA ASN A 175 -21.85 3.23 15.24
C ASN A 175 -21.71 3.58 13.75
N VAL A 176 -20.81 4.49 13.36
CA VAL A 176 -20.33 4.64 11.98
C VAL A 176 -19.09 3.78 11.82
N ILE A 177 -19.30 2.47 11.62
CA ILE A 177 -18.24 1.53 11.28
C ILE A 177 -18.78 0.65 10.14
N GLY A 178 -18.31 0.87 8.91
CA GLY A 178 -18.52 -0.06 7.78
C GLY A 178 -19.27 0.46 6.53
N ARG A 179 -18.60 0.25 5.39
CA ARG A 179 -19.00 0.02 3.98
C ARG A 179 -20.04 0.91 3.25
N ARG A 180 -20.85 1.73 3.91
CA ARG A 180 -21.76 2.66 3.21
C ARG A 180 -21.88 4.07 3.81
N LEU A 181 -21.07 4.39 4.82
CA LEU A 181 -20.93 5.75 5.37
C LEU A 181 -19.45 5.99 5.66
N ASN A 182 -18.87 6.93 4.94
CA ASN A 182 -17.45 7.00 4.63
C ASN A 182 -16.62 7.62 5.76
N CYS A 183 -16.21 6.80 6.72
CA CYS A 183 -14.93 7.04 7.40
C CYS A 183 -13.90 6.15 6.69
N LEU A 184 -13.39 6.59 5.54
CA LEU A 184 -12.24 5.91 4.94
C LEU A 184 -11.06 6.09 5.91
N LEU A 185 -10.46 4.97 6.33
CA LEU A 185 -9.02 4.95 6.49
C LEU A 185 -8.48 5.30 5.12
N SER A 186 -8.06 6.54 4.92
CA SER A 186 -7.19 6.85 3.79
C SER A 186 -5.95 6.00 4.01
N LEU A 187 -5.91 4.87 3.32
CA LEU A 187 -4.89 3.81 3.44
C LEU A 187 -3.48 4.37 3.29
N PHE A 188 -3.38 5.49 2.61
CA PHE A 188 -2.35 6.50 2.74
C PHE A 188 -3.10 7.81 2.80
N ILE A 189 -2.61 8.84 3.51
CA ILE A 189 -2.73 10.27 3.17
C ILE A 189 -2.67 11.10 4.46
N VAL A 190 -1.57 11.86 4.61
CA VAL A 190 -1.20 12.54 5.84
C VAL A 190 -1.27 14.06 5.69
N TYR A 191 -1.80 14.72 6.72
CA TYR A 191 -1.76 16.18 6.90
C TYR A 191 -0.54 16.55 7.78
N CYS A 192 0.67 16.47 7.23
CA CYS A 192 1.88 16.89 7.95
C CYS A 192 2.07 18.41 7.82
N PHE A 193 2.07 19.12 8.95
CA PHE A 193 2.56 20.50 9.05
C PHE A 193 4.08 20.51 9.25
#